data_AF-A0A3A9AGN0-F1
#
_entry.id   AF-A0A3A9AGN0-F1
#
_cell.length_a   1.000
_cell.length_b   1.000
_cell.length_c   1.000
_cell.angle_alpha   90.00
_cell.angle_beta   90.00
_cell.angle_gamma   90.00
#
_symmetry.space_group_name_H-M   'P 1'
#
loop_
_entity.id
_entity.type
_entity.pdbx_description
1 polymer ?
#
loop_
_entity_poly.entity_id
_entity_poly.type
_entity_poly.pdbx_seq_one_letter_code
_entity_poly.pdbx_strand_id
1 'polypeptide(L)'
;MRTVLLALTILFTAVVVGSLSFSLLQKALHLDFSQDYRQVEGNDKILFRENGSHKMYTRSFWGLRPTGQKEEQRDGPADVETAEAEEAEIAWLDADVYDISKARDHVVWYDAQRNRILSGHIKRDSIASFDTQYTVEQIVLSPDERYILFCETEYGVNGGYSTDEEYCYYRVIDTREGVQYTIYSGYRQWFDVYWE
;
A
#
# COMPACT_ATOMS: atom_id res chain seq x y z
N MET A 1 32.30 -5.24 -41.18
CA MET A 1 32.32 -4.27 -40.07
C MET A 1 31.12 -3.31 -40.09
N ARG A 2 30.83 -2.64 -41.21
CA ARG A 2 29.69 -1.70 -41.35
C ARG A 2 28.30 -2.32 -41.13
N THR A 3 28.06 -3.54 -41.62
CA THR A 3 26.80 -4.28 -41.43
C THR A 3 26.58 -4.71 -39.97
N VAL A 4 27.64 -5.17 -39.31
CA VAL A 4 27.61 -5.56 -37.89
C VAL A 4 27.34 -4.36 -36.99
N LEU A 5 28.00 -3.22 -37.26
CA LEU A 5 27.76 -1.98 -36.51
C LEU A 5 26.29 -1.54 -36.65
N LEU A 6 25.74 -1.59 -37.86
CA LEU A 6 24.36 -1.19 -38.13
C LEU A 6 23.33 -2.11 -37.44
N ALA A 7 23.60 -3.42 -37.42
CA ALA A 7 22.76 -4.38 -36.68
C ALA A 7 22.78 -4.13 -35.16
N LEU A 8 23.96 -3.84 -34.58
CA LEU A 8 24.09 -3.52 -33.16
C LEU A 8 23.37 -2.21 -32.80
N THR A 9 23.46 -1.18 -33.64
CA THR A 9 22.71 0.07 -33.42
C THR A 9 21.20 -0.18 -33.46
N ILE A 10 20.70 -0.96 -34.42
CA ILE A 10 19.26 -1.30 -34.50
C ILE A 10 18.83 -2.06 -33.26
N LEU A 11 19.60 -3.07 -32.82
CA LEU A 11 19.30 -3.84 -31.63
C LEU A 11 19.26 -2.96 -30.38
N PHE A 12 20.27 -2.09 -30.20
CA PHE A 12 20.31 -1.16 -29.09
C PHE A 12 19.10 -0.23 -29.08
N THR A 13 18.76 0.39 -30.22
CA THR A 13 17.59 1.26 -30.33
C THR A 13 16.30 0.49 -30.04
N ALA A 14 16.16 -0.75 -30.53
CA ALA A 14 14.99 -1.58 -30.25
C ALA A 14 14.86 -1.91 -28.75
N VAL A 15 15.97 -2.19 -28.07
CA VAL A 15 16.00 -2.43 -26.62
C VAL A 15 15.58 -1.18 -25.85
N VAL A 16 16.12 0.00 -26.21
CA VAL A 16 15.78 1.27 -25.54
C VAL A 16 14.30 1.60 -25.74
N VAL A 17 13.80 1.54 -26.98
CA VAL A 17 12.39 1.82 -27.29
C VAL A 17 11.47 0.80 -26.63
N GLY A 18 11.84 -0.47 -26.63
CA GLY A 18 11.10 -1.54 -25.95
C GLY A 18 11.01 -1.31 -24.45
N SER A 19 12.13 -0.95 -23.81
CA SER A 19 12.17 -0.66 -22.37
C SER A 19 11.30 0.53 -22.00
N LEU A 20 11.40 1.66 -22.73
CA LEU A 20 10.58 2.85 -22.47
C LEU A 20 9.10 2.56 -22.66
N SER A 21 8.74 1.84 -23.73
CA SER A 21 7.35 1.44 -24.00
C SER A 21 6.81 0.54 -22.91
N PHE A 22 7.63 -0.41 -22.42
CA PHE A 22 7.26 -1.29 -21.33
C PHE A 22 7.04 -0.52 -20.02
N SER A 23 7.92 0.42 -19.66
CA SER A 23 7.76 1.24 -18.45
C SER A 23 6.48 2.10 -18.50
N LEU A 24 6.16 2.67 -19.66
CA LEU A 24 4.90 3.40 -19.86
C LEU A 24 3.69 2.48 -19.71
N LEU A 25 3.75 1.28 -20.29
CA LEU A 25 2.67 0.31 -20.22
C LEU A 25 2.47 -0.21 -18.79
N GLN A 26 3.56 -0.50 -18.07
CA GLN A 26 3.53 -0.91 -16.67
C GLN A 26 2.80 0.13 -15.82
N LYS A 27 3.11 1.42 -16.01
CA LYS A 27 2.44 2.49 -15.29
C LYS A 27 0.96 2.62 -15.68
N ALA A 28 0.65 2.58 -16.97
CA ALA A 28 -0.71 2.78 -17.48
C ALA A 28 -1.67 1.63 -17.16
N LEU A 29 -1.14 0.40 -17.02
CA LEU A 29 -1.94 -0.80 -16.73
C LEU A 29 -1.73 -1.32 -15.29
N HIS A 30 -1.05 -0.56 -14.43
CA HIS A 30 -0.75 -0.94 -13.05
C HIS A 30 -0.15 -2.34 -12.95
N LEU A 31 0.79 -2.67 -13.84
CA LEU A 31 1.33 -4.02 -13.94
C LEU A 31 2.23 -4.33 -12.75
N ASP A 32 1.95 -5.46 -12.12
CA ASP A 32 2.77 -6.06 -11.08
C ASP A 32 2.63 -7.59 -11.16
N PHE A 33 3.75 -8.24 -11.40
CA PHE A 33 3.86 -9.68 -11.59
C PHE A 33 4.23 -10.44 -10.32
N SER A 34 4.44 -9.74 -9.20
CA SER A 34 4.59 -10.34 -7.87
C SER A 34 3.44 -11.33 -7.60
N GLN A 35 3.70 -12.42 -6.89
CA GLN A 35 2.67 -13.42 -6.58
C GLN A 35 2.51 -13.66 -5.08
N ASP A 36 3.21 -12.90 -4.24
CA ASP A 36 3.20 -13.07 -2.77
C ASP A 36 1.79 -12.86 -2.20
N TYR A 37 0.99 -11.99 -2.81
CA TYR A 37 -0.42 -11.73 -2.47
C TYR A 37 -1.28 -13.00 -2.37
N ARG A 38 -0.93 -14.08 -3.07
CA ARG A 38 -1.69 -15.34 -3.05
C ARG A 38 -1.64 -16.06 -1.70
N GLN A 39 -0.67 -15.71 -0.84
CA GLN A 39 -0.52 -16.27 0.49
C GLN A 39 -1.52 -15.64 1.48
N VAL A 40 -2.11 -14.51 1.11
CA VAL A 40 -3.10 -13.80 1.94
C VAL A 40 -4.49 -14.31 1.61
N GLU A 41 -5.12 -14.92 2.61
CA GLU A 41 -6.52 -15.33 2.53
C GLU A 41 -7.42 -14.09 2.41
N GLY A 42 -8.33 -14.08 1.44
CA GLY A 42 -9.20 -12.92 1.17
C GLY A 42 -8.52 -11.77 0.41
N ASN A 43 -7.36 -11.99 -0.23
CA ASN A 43 -6.69 -10.96 -1.04
C ASN A 43 -7.58 -10.40 -2.19
N ASP A 44 -8.58 -11.17 -2.62
CA ASP A 44 -9.57 -10.76 -3.61
C ASP A 44 -10.55 -9.69 -3.09
N LYS A 45 -10.67 -9.55 -1.77
CA LYS A 45 -11.45 -8.53 -1.07
C LYS A 45 -10.67 -7.24 -0.78
N ILE A 46 -9.38 -7.20 -1.14
CA ILE A 46 -8.60 -5.97 -1.02
C ILE A 46 -8.95 -5.06 -2.20
N LEU A 47 -9.37 -3.84 -1.87
CA LEU A 47 -9.70 -2.80 -2.81
C LEU A 47 -8.66 -1.69 -2.77
N PHE A 48 -8.32 -1.18 -3.95
CA PHE A 48 -7.40 -0.07 -4.16
C PHE A 48 -8.16 1.08 -4.81
N ARG A 49 -8.22 2.22 -4.16
CA ARG A 49 -8.80 3.46 -4.70
C ARG A 49 -7.69 4.36 -5.19
N GLU A 50 -7.63 4.61 -6.50
CA GLU A 50 -6.62 5.53 -7.05
C GLU A 50 -6.89 6.97 -6.61
N ASN A 51 -5.93 7.60 -5.92
CA ASN A 51 -6.15 8.89 -5.23
C ASN A 51 -6.55 10.02 -6.18
N GLY A 52 -6.04 10.01 -7.41
CA GLY A 52 -6.34 11.06 -8.39
C GLY A 52 -7.66 10.89 -9.16
N SER A 53 -8.10 9.64 -9.39
CA SER A 53 -9.25 9.36 -10.27
C SER A 53 -10.45 8.74 -9.55
N HIS A 54 -10.26 8.34 -8.29
CA HIS A 54 -11.20 7.59 -7.45
C HIS A 54 -11.73 6.30 -8.11
N LYS A 55 -10.98 5.76 -9.09
CA LYS A 55 -11.28 4.46 -9.67
C LYS A 55 -10.88 3.37 -8.69
N MET A 56 -11.74 2.36 -8.62
CA MET A 56 -11.52 1.21 -7.78
C MET A 56 -10.85 0.09 -8.58
N TYR A 57 -9.87 -0.54 -7.97
CA TYR A 57 -9.13 -1.66 -8.51
C TYR A 57 -9.06 -2.81 -7.50
N THR A 58 -8.85 -4.01 -8.01
CA THR A 58 -8.59 -5.22 -7.22
C THR A 58 -7.37 -5.94 -7.81
N ARG A 59 -6.73 -6.79 -7.00
CA ARG A 59 -5.58 -7.57 -7.45
C ARG A 59 -5.97 -8.58 -8.52
N SER A 60 -5.06 -8.81 -9.47
CA SER A 60 -5.17 -9.81 -10.53
C SER A 60 -3.80 -10.40 -10.83
N PHE A 61 -3.72 -11.41 -11.72
CA PHE A 61 -2.42 -11.98 -12.10
C PHE A 61 -1.43 -10.95 -12.70
N TRP A 62 -1.93 -9.96 -13.44
CA TRP A 62 -1.12 -9.02 -14.22
C TRP A 62 -0.76 -7.74 -13.48
N GLY A 63 -1.35 -7.50 -12.31
CA GLY A 63 -1.33 -6.18 -11.68
C GLY A 63 -2.63 -5.90 -10.97
N LEU A 64 -3.02 -4.63 -10.97
CA LEU A 64 -4.35 -4.20 -10.58
C LEU A 64 -5.29 -4.17 -11.79
N ARG A 65 -6.53 -4.60 -11.59
CA ARG A 65 -7.60 -4.50 -12.61
C ARG A 65 -8.72 -3.62 -12.10
N PRO A 66 -9.32 -2.76 -12.94
CA PRO A 66 -10.45 -1.95 -12.52
C PRO A 66 -11.64 -2.84 -12.17
N THR A 67 -12.38 -2.50 -11.11
CA THR A 67 -13.60 -3.22 -10.73
C THR A 67 -14.82 -2.77 -11.54
N GLY A 68 -14.69 -1.67 -12.29
CA GLY A 68 -15.80 -1.00 -12.99
C GLY A 68 -16.62 -0.09 -12.08
N GLN A 69 -16.35 -0.10 -10.77
CA GLN A 69 -16.93 0.83 -9.81
C GLN A 69 -16.05 2.09 -9.71
N LYS A 70 -16.69 3.22 -9.48
CA LYS A 70 -16.07 4.37 -8.83
C LYS A 70 -16.65 4.41 -7.43
N GLU A 71 -15.83 4.82 -6.46
CA GLU A 71 -16.36 5.03 -5.12
C GLU A 71 -17.57 5.97 -5.18
N GLU A 72 -18.70 5.54 -4.60
CA GLU A 72 -19.80 6.45 -4.35
C GLU A 72 -19.31 7.47 -3.33
N GLN A 73 -19.22 8.73 -3.75
CA GLN A 73 -18.80 9.85 -2.92
C GLN A 73 -19.71 9.90 -1.68
N ARG A 74 -19.24 9.35 -0.55
CA ARG A 74 -19.85 9.54 0.76
C ARG A 74 -19.49 10.94 1.22
N ASP A 75 -20.14 11.95 0.67
CA ASP A 75 -20.17 13.29 1.26
C ASP A 75 -21.03 13.23 2.52
N GLY A 76 -20.39 12.94 3.65
CA GLY A 76 -20.96 13.13 4.97
C GLY A 76 -19.88 13.74 5.86
N PRO A 77 -20.09 14.93 6.46
CA PRO A 77 -19.17 15.40 7.48
C PRO A 77 -19.14 14.35 8.60
N ALA A 78 -17.96 13.90 9.00
CA ALA A 78 -17.82 13.19 10.26
C ALA A 78 -18.35 14.15 11.34
N ASP A 79 -19.44 13.76 12.00
CA ASP A 79 -20.00 14.55 13.10
C ASP A 79 -18.88 14.77 14.13
N VAL A 80 -18.58 16.03 14.45
CA VAL A 80 -17.43 16.44 15.30
C VAL A 80 -17.40 15.67 16.63
N GLU A 81 -18.56 15.31 17.18
CA GLU A 81 -18.68 14.46 18.39
C GLU A 81 -18.11 13.05 18.21
N THR A 82 -18.19 12.47 17.01
CA THR A 82 -17.65 11.13 16.72
C THR A 82 -16.12 11.16 16.67
N ALA A 83 -15.55 12.20 16.07
CA ALA A 83 -14.10 12.39 16.00
C ALA A 83 -13.48 12.66 17.38
N GLU A 84 -14.11 13.50 18.21
CA GLU A 84 -13.65 13.75 19.59
C GLU A 84 -13.74 12.49 20.47
N ALA A 85 -14.75 11.65 20.28
CA ALA A 85 -14.90 10.39 21.01
C ALA A 85 -13.87 9.33 20.58
N GLU A 86 -13.55 9.23 19.29
CA GLU A 86 -12.47 8.36 18.79
C GLU A 86 -11.11 8.82 19.30
N GLU A 87 -10.82 10.13 19.25
CA GLU A 87 -9.56 10.72 19.74
C GLU A 87 -9.35 10.48 21.25
N ALA A 88 -10.41 10.59 22.06
CA ALA A 88 -10.34 10.30 23.49
C ALA A 88 -10.07 8.82 23.82
N GLU A 89 -10.54 7.89 22.98
CA GLU A 89 -10.37 6.44 23.19
C GLU A 89 -8.93 5.97 22.88
N ILE A 90 -8.22 6.71 22.04
CA ILE A 90 -6.82 6.45 21.65
C ILE A 90 -5.81 7.37 22.34
N ALA A 91 -6.25 8.27 23.22
CA ALA A 91 -5.40 9.24 23.91
C ALA A 91 -4.27 8.65 24.79
N TRP A 92 -4.25 7.32 24.96
CA TRP A 92 -3.18 6.57 25.62
C TRP A 92 -2.02 6.20 24.68
N LEU A 93 -2.19 6.37 23.37
CA LEU A 93 -1.13 6.21 22.37
C LEU A 93 -0.16 7.40 22.42
N ASP A 94 1.11 7.14 22.13
CA ASP A 94 2.17 8.17 22.16
C ASP A 94 1.93 9.28 21.11
N ALA A 95 2.54 10.45 21.27
CA ALA A 95 2.23 11.64 20.45
C ALA A 95 2.59 11.54 18.96
N ASP A 96 3.28 10.47 18.54
CA ASP A 96 3.81 10.29 17.18
C ASP A 96 3.11 9.18 16.39
N VAL A 97 1.83 8.95 16.69
CA VAL A 97 0.97 8.10 15.88
C VAL A 97 0.52 8.83 14.62
N TYR A 98 0.91 8.30 13.46
CA TYR A 98 0.55 8.89 12.16
C TYR A 98 -0.78 8.35 11.61
N ASP A 99 -1.04 7.05 11.77
CA ASP A 99 -2.29 6.43 11.32
C ASP A 99 -2.72 5.29 12.25
N ILE A 100 -4.04 5.06 12.32
CA ILE A 100 -4.70 4.12 13.23
C ILE A 100 -5.83 3.39 12.51
N SER A 101 -5.94 2.09 12.77
CA SER A 101 -7.11 1.30 12.40
C SER A 101 -7.63 0.50 13.58
N LYS A 102 -8.95 0.37 13.68
CA LYS A 102 -9.64 -0.33 14.76
C LYS A 102 -10.70 -1.27 14.21
N ALA A 103 -10.73 -2.49 14.74
CA ALA A 103 -11.85 -3.40 14.59
C ALA A 103 -12.17 -4.02 15.94
N ARG A 104 -13.41 -3.84 16.41
CA ARG A 104 -13.86 -4.29 17.74
C ARG A 104 -12.95 -3.74 18.86
N ASP A 105 -12.30 -4.62 19.61
CA ASP A 105 -11.36 -4.28 20.70
C ASP A 105 -9.89 -4.29 20.24
N HIS A 106 -9.61 -4.57 18.96
CA HIS A 106 -8.26 -4.60 18.37
C HIS A 106 -7.95 -3.24 17.75
N VAL A 107 -6.84 -2.65 18.18
CA VAL A 107 -6.30 -1.39 17.66
C VAL A 107 -4.92 -1.66 17.09
N VAL A 108 -4.68 -1.13 15.89
CA VAL A 108 -3.37 -1.12 15.25
C VAL A 108 -2.99 0.31 14.89
N TRP A 109 -1.72 0.65 15.05
CA TRP A 109 -1.25 2.01 14.78
C TRP A 109 0.20 2.03 14.32
N TYR A 110 0.56 3.08 13.61
CA TYR A 110 1.93 3.32 13.16
C TYR A 110 2.68 4.22 14.15
N ASP A 111 3.80 3.73 14.70
CA ASP A 111 4.76 4.53 15.47
C ASP A 111 5.82 5.09 14.52
N ALA A 112 5.69 6.36 14.16
CA ALA A 112 6.57 7.00 13.18
C ALA A 112 7.98 7.24 13.71
N GLN A 113 8.16 7.42 15.03
CA GLN A 113 9.50 7.56 15.62
C GLN A 113 10.31 6.28 15.49
N ARG A 114 9.65 5.14 15.70
CA ARG A 114 10.30 3.83 15.68
C ARG A 114 10.22 3.12 14.33
N ASN A 115 9.43 3.64 13.38
CA ASN A 115 9.16 3.05 12.08
C ASN A 115 8.61 1.61 12.22
N ARG A 116 7.54 1.47 13.00
CA ARG A 116 6.93 0.17 13.35
C ARG A 116 5.42 0.25 13.42
N ILE A 117 4.78 -0.84 13.01
CA ILE A 117 3.35 -1.05 13.28
C ILE A 117 3.21 -1.75 14.62
N LEU A 118 2.39 -1.19 15.49
CA LEU A 118 2.04 -1.75 16.78
C LEU A 118 0.59 -2.25 16.74
N SER A 119 0.34 -3.35 17.43
CA SER A 119 -0.94 -4.04 17.43
C SER A 119 -1.27 -4.48 18.84
N GLY A 120 -2.36 -3.96 19.40
CA GLY A 120 -2.79 -4.24 20.76
C GLY A 120 -4.30 -4.44 20.85
N HIS A 121 -4.74 -5.11 21.92
CA HIS A 121 -6.16 -5.12 22.29
C HIS A 121 -6.37 -4.26 23.52
N ILE A 122 -7.43 -3.44 23.53
CA ILE A 122 -7.75 -2.48 24.61
C ILE A 122 -7.83 -3.15 25.99
N LYS A 123 -8.09 -4.46 26.05
CA LYS A 123 -8.24 -5.25 27.29
C LYS A 123 -7.08 -6.22 27.58
N ARG A 124 -5.99 -6.19 26.79
CA ARG A 124 -4.84 -7.10 26.96
C ARG A 124 -3.54 -6.31 27.09
N ASP A 125 -2.67 -6.77 27.98
CA ASP A 125 -1.36 -6.14 28.23
C ASP A 125 -0.31 -6.46 27.14
N SER A 126 -0.63 -7.32 26.16
CA SER A 126 0.30 -7.73 25.12
C SER A 126 0.16 -6.88 23.86
N ILE A 127 1.24 -6.19 23.50
CA ILE A 127 1.38 -5.45 22.24
C ILE A 127 2.32 -6.23 21.32
N ALA A 128 1.86 -6.58 20.13
CA ALA A 128 2.70 -7.06 19.05
C ALA A 128 3.33 -5.89 18.30
N SER A 129 4.54 -6.07 17.78
CA SER A 129 5.27 -5.05 17.04
C SER A 129 5.85 -5.65 15.78
N PHE A 130 5.69 -4.93 14.67
CA PHE A 130 6.12 -5.34 13.34
C PHE A 130 6.98 -4.23 12.72
N ASP A 131 8.18 -4.59 12.26
CA ASP A 131 9.08 -3.66 11.56
C ASP A 131 8.51 -3.28 10.19
N THR A 132 8.65 -2.02 9.80
CA THR A 132 8.36 -1.56 8.43
C THR A 132 9.65 -1.21 7.70
N GLN A 133 9.62 -1.25 6.37
CA GLN A 133 10.81 -0.92 5.58
C GLN A 133 10.89 0.58 5.33
N TYR A 134 9.74 1.22 5.14
CA TYR A 134 9.61 2.63 4.86
C TYR A 134 8.51 3.27 5.70
N THR A 135 8.32 4.58 5.53
CA THR A 135 7.27 5.33 6.20
C THR A 135 5.90 4.81 5.78
N VAL A 136 5.08 4.44 6.76
CA VAL A 136 3.70 4.00 6.53
C VAL A 136 2.78 5.22 6.40
N GLU A 137 1.99 5.24 5.32
CA GLU A 137 1.03 6.31 5.00
C GLU A 137 -0.40 5.91 5.36
N GLN A 138 -0.70 4.59 5.39
CA GLN A 138 -2.03 4.08 5.72
C GLN A 138 -1.95 2.67 6.33
N ILE A 139 -2.81 2.36 7.29
CA ILE A 139 -3.04 1.07 7.93
C ILE A 139 -4.53 0.75 7.95
N VAL A 140 -4.88 -0.49 7.63
CA VAL A 140 -6.25 -1.01 7.67
C VAL A 140 -6.27 -2.43 8.21
N LEU A 141 -6.95 -2.62 9.34
CA LEU A 141 -7.16 -3.93 9.93
C LEU A 141 -8.23 -4.70 9.15
N SER A 142 -8.01 -5.99 8.91
CA SER A 142 -9.02 -6.84 8.27
C SER A 142 -10.23 -7.05 9.19
N PRO A 143 -11.45 -7.26 8.65
CA PRO A 143 -12.65 -7.47 9.45
C PRO A 143 -12.59 -8.67 10.42
N ASP A 144 -11.73 -9.64 10.13
CA ASP A 144 -11.48 -10.82 10.96
C ASP A 144 -10.26 -10.67 11.90
N GLU A 145 -9.64 -9.48 11.95
CA GLU A 145 -8.50 -9.12 12.82
C GLU A 145 -7.22 -9.95 12.56
N ARG A 146 -7.21 -10.77 11.50
CA ARG A 146 -6.08 -11.64 11.15
C ARG A 146 -4.97 -10.93 10.39
N TYR A 147 -5.33 -9.93 9.60
CA TYR A 147 -4.41 -9.27 8.69
C TYR A 147 -4.39 -7.77 8.93
N ILE A 148 -3.20 -7.19 8.85
CA ILE A 148 -3.01 -5.74 8.81
C ILE A 148 -2.54 -5.39 7.41
N LEU A 149 -3.39 -4.71 6.64
CA LEU A 149 -3.06 -4.14 5.34
C LEU A 149 -2.44 -2.76 5.58
N PHE A 150 -1.35 -2.44 4.90
CA PHE A 150 -0.72 -1.13 5.03
C PHE A 150 -0.03 -0.70 3.74
N CYS A 151 0.14 0.61 3.58
CA CYS A 151 0.90 1.23 2.50
C CYS A 151 2.12 1.92 3.09
N GLU A 152 3.30 1.63 2.55
CA GLU A 152 4.54 2.34 2.88
C GLU A 152 5.19 2.94 1.63
N THR A 153 5.86 4.09 1.79
CA THR A 153 6.42 4.86 0.68
C THR A 153 7.92 5.03 0.84
N GLU A 154 8.67 4.53 -0.14
CA GLU A 154 10.09 4.83 -0.29
C GLU A 154 10.26 6.15 -1.04
N TYR A 155 10.96 7.11 -0.44
CA TYR A 155 11.27 8.42 -1.03
C TYR A 155 12.70 8.45 -1.58
N GLY A 156 12.92 9.16 -2.69
CA GLY A 156 14.25 9.33 -3.29
C GLY A 156 14.76 8.09 -4.02
N VAL A 157 13.84 7.29 -4.58
CA VAL A 157 14.10 6.02 -5.29
C VAL A 157 14.87 6.34 -6.57
N ASN A 158 16.19 6.52 -6.46
CA ASN A 158 17.25 6.75 -7.48
C ASN A 158 18.37 7.71 -6.96
N GLY A 159 18.41 7.99 -5.65
CA GLY A 159 19.36 8.94 -5.08
C GLY A 159 18.96 10.40 -5.28
N GLY A 160 17.71 10.64 -5.70
CA GLY A 160 17.12 11.96 -5.75
C GLY A 160 16.78 12.46 -4.34
N TYR A 161 16.89 13.78 -4.17
CA TYR A 161 16.47 14.49 -2.94
C TYR A 161 15.04 15.03 -3.05
N SER A 162 14.28 14.62 -4.08
CA SER A 162 12.92 15.09 -4.29
C SER A 162 11.94 14.14 -3.63
N THR A 163 10.94 14.72 -2.98
CA THR A 163 9.72 14.00 -2.57
C THR A 163 8.93 13.51 -3.78
N ASP A 164 9.21 13.95 -5.00
CA ASP A 164 8.49 13.48 -6.20
C ASP A 164 8.95 12.11 -6.73
N GLU A 165 9.99 11.51 -6.13
CA GLU A 165 10.52 10.19 -6.49
C GLU A 165 10.11 9.13 -5.48
N GLU A 166 8.91 8.61 -5.67
CA GLU A 166 8.27 7.71 -4.71
C GLU A 166 7.98 6.34 -5.31
N TYR A 167 8.22 5.30 -4.52
CA TYR A 167 7.78 3.94 -4.80
C TYR A 167 6.86 3.47 -3.67
N CYS A 168 5.64 3.13 -4.05
CA CYS A 168 4.59 2.73 -3.12
C CYS A 168 4.59 1.21 -2.98
N TYR A 169 4.57 0.71 -1.74
CA TYR A 169 4.47 -0.71 -1.43
C TYR A 169 3.23 -0.96 -0.59
N TYR A 170 2.36 -1.84 -1.09
CA TYR A 170 1.16 -2.29 -0.41
C TYR A 170 1.40 -3.68 0.13
N ARG A 171 1.29 -3.83 1.45
CA ARG A 171 1.69 -5.04 2.15
C ARG A 171 0.65 -5.49 3.15
N VAL A 172 0.71 -6.76 3.49
CA VAL A 172 -0.10 -7.36 4.55
C VAL A 172 0.78 -8.07 5.55
N ILE A 173 0.55 -7.82 6.84
CA ILE A 173 1.08 -8.62 7.96
C ILE A 173 0.02 -9.68 8.33
N ASP A 174 0.40 -10.96 8.41
CA ASP A 174 -0.36 -11.97 9.16
C ASP A 174 -0.05 -11.78 10.66
N THR A 175 -1.05 -11.40 11.46
CA THR A 175 -0.88 -11.05 12.87
C THR A 175 -0.51 -12.25 13.76
N ARG A 176 -0.73 -13.48 13.29
CA ARG A 176 -0.41 -14.71 14.03
C ARG A 176 1.05 -15.10 13.88
N GLU A 177 1.56 -14.99 12.65
CA GLU A 177 2.90 -15.45 12.30
C GLU A 177 3.91 -14.30 12.25
N GLY A 178 3.45 -13.05 12.14
CA GLY A 178 4.28 -11.86 11.95
C GLY A 178 4.92 -11.78 10.56
N VAL A 179 4.48 -12.62 9.62
CA VAL A 179 5.00 -12.66 8.24
C VAL A 179 4.37 -11.56 7.40
N GLN A 180 5.17 -10.93 6.55
CA GLN A 180 4.73 -9.88 5.63
C GLN A 180 4.71 -10.35 4.19
N TYR A 181 3.67 -9.95 3.45
CA TYR A 181 3.49 -10.24 2.04
C TYR A 181 3.28 -8.95 1.25
N THR A 182 3.94 -8.80 0.10
CA THR A 182 3.65 -7.71 -0.83
C THR A 182 2.41 -8.05 -1.66
N ILE A 183 1.40 -7.19 -1.58
CA ILE A 183 0.16 -7.31 -2.35
C ILE A 183 0.32 -6.67 -3.72
N TYR A 184 0.85 -5.46 -3.72
CA TYR A 184 1.07 -4.65 -4.91
C TYR A 184 2.22 -3.68 -4.65
N SER A 185 2.94 -3.28 -5.70
CA SER A 185 3.91 -2.20 -5.59
C SER A 185 4.06 -1.47 -6.92
N GLY A 186 4.42 -0.19 -6.88
CA GLY A 186 4.66 0.55 -8.12
C GLY A 186 5.18 1.97 -7.93
N TYR A 187 5.84 2.47 -8.98
CA TYR A 187 6.41 3.81 -9.01
C TYR A 187 5.33 4.87 -9.19
N ARG A 188 5.16 5.75 -8.18
CA ARG A 188 4.15 6.82 -8.15
C ARG A 188 2.74 6.29 -8.42
N GLN A 189 2.41 5.21 -7.74
CA GLN A 189 1.18 4.44 -7.87
C GLN A 189 0.41 4.57 -6.55
N TRP A 190 -0.18 5.75 -6.35
CA TRP A 190 -0.85 6.09 -5.09
C TRP A 190 -2.31 5.63 -5.10
N PHE A 191 -2.59 4.76 -4.15
CA PHE A 191 -3.88 4.21 -3.83
C PHE A 191 -4.11 4.28 -2.33
N ASP A 192 -5.33 4.61 -1.95
CA ASP A 192 -5.86 4.27 -0.65
C ASP A 192 -6.37 2.82 -0.71
N VAL A 193 -6.25 2.10 0.39
CA VAL A 193 -6.61 0.68 0.45
C VAL A 193 -7.66 0.38 1.49
N TYR A 194 -8.46 -0.66 1.22
CA TYR A 194 -9.59 -1.08 2.06
C TYR A 194 -9.83 -2.59 1.96
N TRP A 195 -10.52 -3.14 2.96
CA TRP A 195 -11.11 -4.47 2.90
C TRP A 195 -12.61 -4.38 2.58
N GLU A 196 -13.11 -5.27 1.73
CA GLU A 196 -14.55 -5.49 1.49
C GLU A 196 -15.20 -6.45 2.50
#